data_AF-A0A2I0P0F6-F1
#
_entry.id   AF-A0A2I0P0F6-F1
#
_cell.length_a   1.000
_cell.length_b   1.000
_cell.length_c   1.000
_cell.angle_alpha   90.00
_cell.angle_beta   90.00
_cell.angle_gamma   90.00
#
_symmetry.space_group_name_H-M   'P 1'
#
loop_
_entity.id
_entity.type
_entity.pdbx_description
1 polymer ?
#
loop_
_entity_poly.entity_id
_entity_poly.type
_entity_poly.pdbx_seq_one_letter_code
_entity_poly.pdbx_strand_id
1 'polypeptide(L)'
;MLSSNPPLRPVTFHPDIPEIRFIIQTLLPEEFREDSAREVDRLAAAIRCLEIRGAPALGVAGAYGVALAALISPFIDFDLFLQDIR
;
A
#
# COMPACT_ATOMS: atom_id res chain seq x y z
N MET A 1 -31.80 5.31 7.60
CA MET A 1 -30.61 6.20 7.65
C MET A 1 -29.46 5.47 7.00
N LEU A 2 -29.10 5.82 5.76
CA LEU A 2 -27.86 5.34 5.17
C LEU A 2 -26.72 6.09 5.87
N SER A 3 -25.82 5.36 6.52
CA SER A 3 -24.59 5.89 7.11
C SER A 3 -23.83 6.70 6.05
N SER A 4 -23.53 7.96 6.34
CA SER A 4 -22.77 8.88 5.50
C SER A 4 -21.26 8.55 5.44
N ASN A 5 -20.83 7.45 6.05
CA ASN A 5 -19.43 7.04 6.00
C ASN A 5 -19.16 6.21 4.73
N PRO A 6 -18.19 6.62 3.89
CA PRO A 6 -17.77 5.79 2.78
C PRO A 6 -17.27 4.43 3.30
N PRO A 7 -17.41 3.35 2.50
CA PRO A 7 -16.96 2.03 2.92
C PRO A 7 -15.45 2.05 3.20
N LEU A 8 -15.05 1.47 4.33
CA LEU A 8 -13.64 1.28 4.67
C LEU A 8 -12.96 0.43 3.61
N ARG A 9 -11.78 0.85 3.18
CA ARG A 9 -10.93 0.13 2.23
C ARG A 9 -9.66 -0.29 2.96
N PRO A 10 -9.34 -1.60 3.04
CA PRO A 10 -8.17 -2.07 3.78
C PRO A 10 -6.84 -1.49 3.28
N VAL A 11 -6.77 -1.17 1.99
CA VAL A 11 -5.61 -0.58 1.32
C VAL A 11 -6.12 0.47 0.32
N THR A 12 -5.51 1.65 0.31
CA THR A 12 -5.81 2.75 -0.63
C THR A 12 -4.54 3.39 -1.15
N PHE A 13 -4.60 3.97 -2.34
CA PHE A 13 -3.52 4.80 -2.90
C PHE A 13 -3.91 6.27 -2.74
N HIS A 14 -3.00 7.12 -2.27
CA HIS A 14 -3.24 8.55 -2.14
C HIS A 14 -3.39 9.18 -3.54
N PRO A 15 -4.42 10.01 -3.80
CA PRO A 15 -4.66 10.58 -5.12
C PRO A 15 -3.54 11.52 -5.61
N ASP A 16 -2.97 12.34 -4.73
CA ASP A 16 -2.04 13.40 -5.11
C ASP A 16 -0.55 13.11 -4.85
N ILE A 17 -0.22 12.10 -4.04
CA ILE A 17 1.17 11.79 -3.68
C ILE A 17 1.44 10.28 -3.78
N PRO A 18 2.70 9.85 -4.00
CA PRO A 18 3.08 8.44 -4.00
C PRO A 18 3.07 7.87 -2.57
N GLU A 19 1.87 7.54 -2.06
CA GLU A 19 1.67 7.00 -0.71
C GLU A 19 0.55 5.98 -0.72
N ILE A 20 0.81 4.81 -0.12
CA ILE A 20 -0.18 3.75 0.08
C ILE A 20 -0.59 3.81 1.55
N ARG A 21 -1.89 3.93 1.83
CA ARG A 21 -2.45 3.85 3.18
C ARG A 21 -3.13 2.51 3.41
N PHE A 22 -3.02 1.98 4.62
CA PHE A 22 -3.64 0.72 4.99
C PHE A 22 -4.03 0.68 6.47
N ILE A 23 -5.03 -0.14 6.77
CA ILE A 23 -5.44 -0.43 8.15
C ILE A 23 -4.47 -1.48 8.71
N ILE A 24 -3.94 -1.26 9.91
CA ILE A 24 -3.07 -2.23 10.58
C ILE A 24 -3.93 -3.36 11.16
N GLN A 25 -4.08 -4.44 10.41
CA GLN A 25 -5.00 -5.53 10.78
C GLN A 25 -4.54 -6.38 11.97
N THR A 26 -3.29 -6.26 12.40
CA THR A 26 -2.72 -6.97 13.56
C THR A 26 -3.15 -6.37 14.90
N LEU A 27 -3.60 -5.11 14.90
CA LEU A 27 -4.08 -4.41 16.10
C LEU A 27 -5.60 -4.56 16.30
N LEU A 28 -6.30 -5.14 15.33
CA LEU A 28 -7.72 -5.41 15.43
C LEU A 28 -7.98 -6.70 16.23
N PRO A 29 -9.05 -6.75 17.05
CA PRO A 29 -10.11 -5.73 17.20
C PRO A 29 -9.83 -4.62 18.25
N GLU A 30 -8.71 -4.66 18.95
CA GLU A 30 -8.43 -3.80 20.11
C GLU A 30 -8.25 -2.32 19.74
N GLU A 31 -7.56 -2.04 18.63
CA GLU A 31 -7.26 -0.69 18.17
C GLU A 31 -7.41 -0.57 16.65
N PHE A 32 -8.20 0.41 16.21
CA PHE A 32 -8.22 0.82 14.81
C PHE A 32 -7.12 1.87 14.57
N ARG A 33 -6.07 1.46 13.87
CA ARG A 33 -4.98 2.35 13.45
C ARG A 33 -4.68 2.17 11.97
N GLU A 34 -4.40 3.28 11.30
CA GLU A 34 -3.91 3.30 9.92
C GLU A 34 -2.42 3.64 9.91
N ASP A 35 -1.72 3.16 8.90
CA ASP A 35 -0.33 3.53 8.60
C ASP A 35 -0.16 3.75 7.10
N SER A 36 1.00 4.25 6.69
CA SER A 36 1.31 4.51 5.29
C SER A 36 2.70 4.01 4.87
N ALA A 37 2.83 3.75 3.57
CA ALA A 37 4.07 3.39 2.92
C ALA A 37 4.34 4.35 1.76
N ARG A 38 5.49 5.03 1.82
CA ARG A 38 6.04 5.86 0.74
C ARG A 38 7.21 5.21 0.01
N GLU A 39 7.59 4.02 0.47
CA GLU A 39 8.66 3.18 -0.08
C GLU A 39 8.17 1.73 -0.15
N VAL A 40 8.68 0.99 -1.14
CA VAL A 40 8.28 -0.41 -1.40
C VAL A 40 8.64 -1.31 -0.21
N ASP A 41 9.76 -1.05 0.46
CA ASP A 41 10.20 -1.85 1.62
C ASP A 41 9.24 -1.77 2.80
N ARG A 42 8.69 -0.59 3.09
CA ARG A 42 7.68 -0.41 4.15
C ARG A 42 6.40 -1.20 3.83
N LEU A 43 5.96 -1.17 2.56
CA LEU A 43 4.80 -1.94 2.11
C LEU A 43 5.05 -3.45 2.21
N ALA A 44 6.22 -3.91 1.76
CA ALA A 44 6.60 -5.31 1.83
C ALA A 44 6.70 -5.79 3.29
N ALA A 45 7.21 -4.95 4.20
CA ALA A 45 7.19 -5.21 5.64
C ALA A 45 5.76 -5.32 6.18
N ALA A 46 4.84 -4.44 5.77
CA ALA A 46 3.43 -4.49 6.16
C ALA A 46 2.76 -5.80 5.78
N ILE A 47 3.04 -6.31 4.57
CA ILE A 47 2.54 -7.60 4.08
C ILE A 47 3.14 -8.76 4.89
N ARG A 48 4.47 -8.78 5.07
CA ARG A 48 5.18 -9.85 5.79
C ARG A 48 4.76 -9.96 7.25
N CYS A 49 4.53 -8.82 7.91
CA CYS A 49 4.07 -8.75 9.30
C CYS A 49 2.54 -8.91 9.44
N LEU A 50 1.82 -9.17 8.35
CA LEU A 50 0.37 -9.36 8.32
C LEU A 50 -0.44 -8.11 8.74
N GLU A 51 0.16 -6.93 8.71
CA GLU A 51 -0.58 -5.65 8.83
C GLU A 51 -1.54 -5.52 7.65
N ILE A 52 -1.11 -5.96 6.46
CA ILE A 52 -1.95 -6.14 5.27
C ILE A 52 -2.09 -7.63 4.99
N ARG A 53 -3.32 -8.14 4.96
CA ARG A 53 -3.61 -9.55 4.71
C ARG A 53 -4.97 -9.76 4.03
N GLY A 54 -5.16 -10.98 3.52
CA GLY A 54 -6.32 -11.39 2.72
C GLY A 54 -6.02 -11.30 1.22
N ALA A 55 -6.33 -12.35 0.46
CA ALA A 55 -5.90 -12.46 -0.94
C ALA A 55 -6.28 -11.24 -1.82
N PRO A 56 -7.51 -10.68 -1.75
CA PRO A 56 -7.83 -9.48 -2.50
C PRO A 56 -7.01 -8.24 -2.09
N ALA A 57 -6.82 -8.03 -0.79
CA ALA A 57 -6.06 -6.87 -0.28
C ALA A 57 -4.56 -6.98 -0.63
N LEU A 58 -4.01 -8.19 -0.60
CA LEU A 58 -2.64 -8.46 -1.05
C LEU A 58 -2.47 -8.17 -2.55
N GLY A 59 -3.46 -8.53 -3.37
CA GLY A 59 -3.44 -8.18 -4.80
C GLY A 59 -3.43 -6.68 -5.04
N VAL A 60 -4.29 -5.93 -4.33
CA VAL A 60 -4.32 -4.46 -4.39
C VAL A 60 -3.00 -3.85 -3.90
N ALA A 61 -2.48 -4.32 -2.77
CA ALA A 61 -1.20 -3.86 -2.24
C ALA A 61 -0.05 -4.11 -3.22
N GLY A 62 0.02 -5.29 -3.84
CA GLY A 62 1.04 -5.60 -4.85
C GLY A 62 0.95 -4.68 -6.06
N ALA A 63 -0.25 -4.45 -6.59
CA ALA A 63 -0.47 -3.53 -7.72
C ALA A 63 -0.05 -2.09 -7.38
N TYR A 64 -0.42 -1.61 -6.19
CA TYR A 64 -0.01 -0.31 -5.71
C TYR A 64 1.50 -0.22 -5.43
N GLY A 65 2.14 -1.31 -4.98
CA GLY A 65 3.59 -1.37 -4.80
C GLY A 65 4.35 -1.14 -6.10
N VAL A 66 3.90 -1.76 -7.21
CA VAL A 66 4.46 -1.53 -8.54
C VAL A 66 4.27 -0.08 -8.99
N ALA A 67 3.07 0.49 -8.79
CA ALA A 67 2.80 1.88 -9.12
C ALA A 67 3.66 2.86 -8.29
N LEU A 68 3.82 2.58 -6.99
CA LEU A 68 4.66 3.37 -6.09
C LEU A 68 6.11 3.34 -6.55
N ALA A 69 6.66 2.15 -6.85
CA ALA A 69 8.03 1.99 -7.34
C ALA A 69 8.29 2.86 -8.59
N ALA A 70 7.35 2.83 -9.56
CA ALA A 70 7.46 3.64 -10.78
C ALA A 70 7.40 5.15 -10.50
N LEU A 71 6.58 5.60 -9.53
CA LEU A 71 6.43 7.02 -9.20
C LEU A 71 7.60 7.60 -8.40
N ILE A 72 8.30 6.78 -7.61
CA ILE A 72 9.43 7.23 -6.78
C ILE A 72 10.79 6.98 -7.43
N SER A 73 10.83 6.20 -8.52
CA SER A 73 12.06 5.93 -9.28
C SER A 73 12.66 7.22 -9.85
N PRO A 74 13.98 7.43 -9.72
CA PRO A 74 14.66 8.54 -10.38
C PRO A 74 14.91 8.26 -11.88
N PHE A 75 14.70 7.03 -12.33
CA PHE A 75 14.99 6.60 -13.70
C PHE A 75 13.79 6.81 -14.61
N ILE A 76 13.99 7.57 -15.69
CA ILE A 76 13.01 7.76 -16.78
C ILE A 76 13.12 6.62 -17.80
N ASP A 77 14.31 6.02 -17.92
CA ASP A 77 14.55 4.87 -18.79
C ASP A 77 14.01 3.59 -18.15
N PHE A 78 13.25 2.83 -18.93
CA PHE A 78 12.57 1.63 -18.45
C PHE A 78 13.54 0.49 -18.09
N ASP A 79 14.63 0.33 -18.85
CA ASP A 79 15.60 -0.74 -18.58
C ASP A 79 16.38 -0.44 -17.30
N LEU A 80 16.75 0.83 -17.07
CA LEU A 80 17.37 1.26 -15.81
C LEU A 80 16.41 1.10 -14.62
N PHE A 81 15.13 1.47 -14.79
CA PHE A 81 14.11 1.23 -13.77
C PHE A 81 13.99 -0.26 -13.43
N LEU A 82 13.90 -1.14 -14.43
CA LEU A 82 13.79 -2.59 -14.21
C LEU A 82 15.02 -3.20 -13.53
N GLN A 83 16.20 -2.60 -13.69
CA GLN A 83 17.41 -3.02 -12.97
C GLN A 83 17.38 -2.59 -11.51
N ASP A 84 16.82 -1.42 -11.22
CA ASP A 84 16.71 -0.87 -9.87
C ASP A 84 15.70 -1.64 -8.99
N ILE A 85 14.57 -2.06 -9.57
CA ILE A 85 13.50 -2.75 -8.82
C ILE A 85 13.61 -4.28 -8.76
N ARG A 86 14.71 -4.86 -9.26
CA ARG A 86 14.91 -6.31 -9.40
C ARG A 86 15.56 -6.97 -8.19
#